data_AF-A0AAD8BXZ3-F1
#
_entry.id   AF-A0AAD8BXZ3-F1
#
_cell.length_a   1.000
_cell.length_b   1.000
_cell.length_c   1.000
_cell.angle_alpha   90.00
_cell.angle_beta   90.00
_cell.angle_gamma   90.00
#
_symmetry.space_group_name_H-M   'P 1'
#
loop_
_entity.id
_entity.type
_entity.pdbx_description
1 polymer ?
#
loop_
_entity_poly.entity_id
_entity_poly.type
_entity_poly.pdbx_seq_one_letter_code
_entity_poly.pdbx_strand_id
1 'polypeptide(L)'
;MTVREASKLTINVIMEFWKKASIPTRAEQHCIQKLESVFYEWKGLQKHKSRSGEAHKKQEHEFVSHLEDLFDIAHQDALTIISNPEDRAFLLRQREKGRPGSIGVRDKVTERKARAAGERKQAEARRLQKSVDEMNISACLTTTSRQKQIHSSTISLLIVEMNCWNLLACNLKSSSHEMITGSSWNCL
;
A
#
# COMPACT_ATOMS: atom_id res chain seq x y z
N MET A 1 -12.95 2.85 24.41
CA MET A 1 -12.11 1.80 23.80
C MET A 1 -12.87 0.49 23.89
N THR A 2 -13.21 -0.10 22.75
CA THR A 2 -13.91 -1.40 22.69
C THR A 2 -12.94 -2.55 22.94
N VAL A 3 -13.44 -3.74 23.30
CA VAL A 3 -12.62 -4.95 23.46
C VAL A 3 -11.87 -5.27 22.16
N ARG A 4 -12.52 -5.08 21.00
CA ARG A 4 -11.94 -5.28 19.68
C ARG A 4 -10.75 -4.34 19.44
N GLU A 5 -10.90 -3.05 19.73
CA GLU A 5 -9.83 -2.06 19.57
C GLU A 5 -8.64 -2.36 20.48
N ALA A 6 -8.91 -2.67 21.75
CA ALA A 6 -7.87 -3.04 22.71
C ALA A 6 -7.10 -4.28 22.24
N SER A 7 -7.83 -5.33 21.84
CA SER A 7 -7.25 -6.58 21.36
C SER A 7 -6.39 -6.35 20.12
N LYS A 8 -6.83 -5.50 19.20
CA LYS A 8 -6.07 -5.12 18.00
C LYS A 8 -4.73 -4.47 18.36
N LEU A 9 -4.75 -3.50 19.28
CA LEU A 9 -3.53 -2.82 19.73
C LEU A 9 -2.56 -3.80 20.39
N THR A 10 -3.05 -4.65 21.29
CA THR A 10 -2.24 -5.66 21.98
C THR A 10 -1.63 -6.66 20.99
N ILE A 11 -2.42 -7.17 20.03
CA ILE A 11 -1.93 -8.12 19.03
C ILE A 11 -0.86 -7.47 18.14
N ASN A 12 -1.00 -6.20 17.75
CA ASN A 12 0.03 -5.51 16.97
C ASN A 12 1.36 -5.45 17.71
N VAL A 13 1.35 -5.12 19.01
CA VAL A 13 2.54 -5.13 19.84
C VAL A 13 3.14 -6.54 19.94
N ILE A 14 2.32 -7.56 20.14
CA ILE A 14 2.78 -8.95 20.20
C ILE A 14 3.38 -9.38 18.86
N MET A 15 2.73 -9.10 17.73
CA MET A 15 3.23 -9.43 16.40
C MET A 15 4.61 -8.82 16.12
N GLU A 16 4.91 -7.63 16.64
CA GLU A 16 6.26 -7.05 16.52
C GLU A 16 7.33 -7.88 17.24
N PHE A 17 7.03 -8.47 18.40
CA PHE A 17 7.96 -9.35 19.10
C PHE A 17 8.24 -10.63 18.29
N TRP A 18 7.19 -11.25 17.74
CA TRP A 18 7.33 -12.44 16.90
C TRP A 18 8.07 -12.15 15.59
N LYS A 19 7.84 -10.97 15.00
CA LYS A 19 8.56 -10.50 13.83
C LYS A 19 10.05 -10.26 14.11
N LYS A 20 10.41 -9.77 15.30
CA LYS A 20 11.81 -9.64 15.73
C LYS A 20 12.50 -10.99 15.89
N ALA A 21 11.75 -12.03 16.24
CA ALA A 21 12.23 -13.42 16.30
C ALA A 21 12.25 -14.12 14.92
N SER A 22 11.92 -13.42 13.82
CA SER A 22 11.79 -13.99 12.47
C SER A 22 10.81 -15.16 12.36
N ILE A 23 9.84 -15.25 13.27
CA ILE A 23 8.83 -16.31 13.25
C ILE A 23 7.63 -15.83 12.43
N PRO A 24 7.19 -16.59 11.41
CA PRO A 24 6.00 -16.24 10.65
C PRO A 24 4.76 -16.38 11.53
N THR A 25 3.91 -15.36 11.53
CA THR A 25 2.67 -15.30 12.30
C THR A 25 1.46 -15.62 11.42
N ARG A 26 0.34 -15.98 12.05
CA ARG A 26 -0.97 -16.06 11.37
C ARG A 26 -1.50 -14.67 11.03
N ALA A 27 -2.59 -14.64 10.25
CA ALA A 27 -3.32 -13.41 9.99
C ALA A 27 -3.83 -12.78 11.30
N GLU A 28 -3.74 -11.45 11.38
CA GLU A 28 -4.07 -10.64 12.56
C GLU A 28 -5.45 -10.99 13.14
N GLN A 29 -6.45 -11.19 12.27
CA GLN A 29 -7.82 -11.51 12.68
C GLN A 29 -7.91 -12.77 13.53
N HIS A 30 -7.16 -13.83 13.20
CA HIS A 30 -7.16 -15.07 13.97
C HIS A 30 -6.48 -14.88 15.33
N CYS A 31 -5.43 -14.07 15.38
CA CYS A 31 -4.74 -13.73 16.63
C CYS A 31 -5.66 -12.91 17.56
N ILE A 32 -6.40 -11.95 17.00
CA ILE A 32 -7.38 -11.15 17.74
C ILE A 32 -8.49 -12.05 18.28
N GLN A 33 -9.07 -12.93 17.46
CA GLN A 33 -10.11 -13.87 17.91
C GLN A 33 -9.61 -14.76 19.05
N LYS A 34 -8.37 -15.24 18.97
CA LYS A 34 -7.76 -16.04 20.04
C LYS A 34 -7.64 -15.24 21.34
N LEU A 35 -7.18 -13.99 21.28
CA LEU A 35 -7.07 -13.12 22.45
C LEU A 35 -8.45 -12.79 23.06
N GLU A 36 -9.43 -12.49 22.21
CA GLU A 36 -10.80 -12.23 22.64
C GLU A 36 -11.42 -13.45 23.33
N SER A 37 -11.16 -14.66 22.81
CA SER A 37 -11.62 -15.91 23.43
C SER A 37 -11.09 -16.06 24.86
N VAL A 38 -9.77 -15.89 25.06
CA VAL A 38 -9.14 -15.95 26.39
C VAL A 38 -9.71 -14.87 27.32
N PHE A 39 -9.95 -13.67 26.80
CA PHE A 39 -10.56 -12.58 27.56
C PHE A 39 -12.00 -12.90 28.02
N TYR A 40 -12.82 -13.45 27.14
CA TYR A 40 -14.20 -13.81 27.49
C TYR A 40 -14.28 -15.01 28.44
N GLU A 41 -13.36 -15.97 28.31
CA GLU A 41 -13.21 -17.07 29.27
C GLU A 41 -12.90 -16.54 30.67
N TRP A 42 -11.88 -15.69 30.78
CA TRP A 42 -11.54 -15.00 32.03
C TRP A 42 -12.71 -14.20 32.61
N LYS A 43 -13.42 -13.45 31.75
CA LYS A 43 -14.58 -12.64 32.17
C LYS A 43 -15.74 -13.52 32.66
N GLY A 44 -15.88 -14.72 32.10
CA GLY A 44 -16.82 -15.74 32.57
C GLY A 44 -16.46 -16.25 33.97
N LEU A 45 -15.19 -16.57 34.20
CA LEU A 45 -14.68 -16.96 35.51
C LEU A 45 -14.89 -15.85 36.55
N GLN A 46 -14.56 -14.61 36.18
CA GLN A 46 -14.72 -13.45 37.06
C GLN A 46 -16.16 -13.24 37.54
N LYS A 47 -17.16 -13.52 36.68
CA LYS A 47 -18.59 -13.40 37.04
C LYS A 47 -18.99 -14.35 38.17
N HIS A 48 -18.29 -15.48 38.30
CA HIS A 48 -18.61 -16.54 39.25
C HIS A 48 -17.61 -16.66 40.39
N LYS A 49 -16.76 -15.64 40.61
CA LYS A 49 -15.71 -15.62 41.66
C LYS A 49 -16.18 -15.91 43.09
N SER A 50 -17.46 -15.70 43.41
CA SER A 50 -18.02 -16.01 44.74
C SER A 50 -18.39 -17.48 44.91
N ARG A 51 -18.40 -18.27 43.83
CA ARG A 51 -18.79 -19.68 43.83
C ARG A 51 -17.60 -20.54 44.24
N SER A 52 -17.62 -21.04 45.48
CA SER A 52 -16.58 -21.93 46.05
C SER A 52 -16.64 -23.39 45.56
N GLY A 53 -17.40 -23.68 44.49
CA GLY A 53 -17.58 -25.05 44.01
C GLY A 53 -16.27 -25.65 43.50
N GLU A 54 -16.02 -26.93 43.80
CA GLU A 54 -14.81 -27.65 43.37
C GLU A 54 -14.62 -27.61 41.84
N ALA A 55 -15.70 -27.74 41.08
CA ALA A 55 -15.69 -27.61 39.63
C ALA A 55 -15.23 -26.22 39.15
N HIS A 56 -15.56 -25.14 39.89
CA HIS A 56 -15.13 -23.79 39.54
C HIS A 56 -13.64 -23.59 39.82
N LYS A 57 -13.17 -24.05 40.99
CA LYS A 57 -11.74 -24.01 41.33
C LYS A 57 -10.88 -24.79 40.34
N LYS A 58 -11.39 -25.93 39.86
CA LYS A 58 -10.73 -26.71 38.81
C LYS A 58 -10.62 -25.91 37.51
N GLN A 59 -11.68 -25.22 37.08
CA GLN A 59 -11.66 -24.36 35.89
C GLN A 59 -10.70 -23.17 36.05
N GLU A 60 -10.68 -22.53 37.22
CA GLU A 60 -9.72 -21.45 37.51
C GLU A 60 -8.28 -21.96 37.41
N HIS A 61 -7.99 -23.13 37.99
CA HIS A 61 -6.67 -23.75 37.93
C HIS A 61 -6.27 -24.13 36.49
N GLU A 62 -7.18 -24.70 35.70
CA GLU A 62 -6.96 -25.00 34.27
C GLU A 62 -6.68 -23.73 33.47
N PHE A 63 -7.43 -22.65 33.72
CA PHE A 63 -7.22 -21.36 33.06
C PHE A 63 -5.85 -20.76 33.40
N VAL A 64 -5.46 -20.76 34.68
CA VAL A 64 -4.14 -20.27 35.11
C VAL A 64 -3.02 -21.11 34.50
N SER A 65 -3.15 -22.43 34.48
CA SER A 65 -2.18 -23.31 33.82
C SER A 65 -2.06 -23.00 32.32
N HIS A 66 -3.15 -22.65 31.64
CA HIS A 66 -3.11 -22.28 30.23
C HIS A 66 -2.45 -20.92 29.98
N LEU A 67 -2.48 -20.00 30.95
CA LEU A 67 -1.78 -18.71 30.85
C LEU A 67 -0.26 -18.86 30.99
N GLU A 68 0.22 -19.91 31.67
CA GLU A 68 1.65 -20.23 31.75
C GLU A 68 2.20 -20.79 30.42
N ASP A 69 1.32 -21.41 29.63
CA ASP A 69 1.67 -21.92 28.31
C ASP A 69 1.96 -20.79 27.30
N LEU A 70 2.58 -21.15 26.17
CA LEU A 70 2.86 -20.20 25.10
C LEU A 70 1.57 -19.72 24.43
N PHE A 71 1.38 -18.39 24.39
CA PHE A 71 0.38 -17.78 23.53
C PHE A 71 0.81 -17.87 22.06
N ASP A 72 0.59 -19.03 21.44
CA ASP A 72 1.09 -19.34 20.10
C ASP A 72 0.28 -18.59 19.02
N ILE A 73 0.95 -17.66 18.34
CA ILE A 73 0.43 -16.95 17.15
C ILE A 73 1.20 -17.31 15.88
N ALA A 74 2.09 -18.31 15.95
CA ALA A 74 2.86 -18.76 14.81
C ALA A 74 1.94 -19.35 13.73
N HIS A 75 2.36 -19.17 12.48
CA HIS A 75 1.76 -19.85 11.35
C HIS A 75 1.74 -21.37 11.58
N GLN A 76 0.75 -22.08 11.04
CA GLN A 76 0.64 -23.53 11.18
C GLN A 76 1.91 -24.22 10.65
N ASP A 77 2.38 -23.78 9.48
CA ASP A 77 3.61 -24.24 8.86
C ASP A 77 4.86 -23.45 9.28
N ALA A 78 4.84 -22.76 10.43
CA ALA A 78 5.96 -21.92 10.86
C ALA A 78 7.28 -22.71 10.92
N LEU A 79 7.24 -23.95 11.41
CA LEU A 79 8.42 -24.82 11.46
C LEU A 79 8.97 -25.13 10.07
N THR A 80 8.13 -25.22 9.05
CA THR A 80 8.57 -25.49 7.67
C THR A 80 9.14 -24.23 7.01
N ILE A 81 8.51 -23.07 7.27
CA ILE A 81 8.87 -21.78 6.68
C ILE A 81 10.19 -21.23 7.25
N ILE A 82 10.41 -21.36 8.56
CA ILE A 82 11.63 -20.86 9.22
C ILE A 82 12.84 -21.60 8.63
N SER A 83 13.77 -20.93 7.96
CA SER A 83 14.94 -21.63 7.39
C SER A 83 16.05 -21.89 8.40
N ASN A 84 16.14 -21.08 9.46
CA ASN A 84 17.19 -21.17 10.47
C ASN A 84 16.89 -22.28 11.50
N PRO A 85 17.76 -23.27 11.71
CA PRO A 85 17.54 -24.32 12.71
C PRO A 85 17.48 -23.79 14.15
N GLU A 86 18.20 -22.70 14.46
CA GLU A 86 18.18 -22.09 15.80
C GLU A 86 16.81 -21.51 16.13
N ASP A 87 16.21 -20.79 15.18
CA ASP A 87 14.87 -20.19 15.33
C ASP A 87 13.79 -21.27 15.43
N ARG A 88 13.94 -22.40 14.70
CA ARG A 88 13.07 -23.57 14.83
C ARG A 88 13.17 -24.18 16.23
N ALA A 89 14.39 -24.42 16.72
CA ALA A 89 14.64 -24.98 18.04
C ALA A 89 14.13 -24.04 19.15
N PHE A 90 14.28 -22.72 18.96
CA PHE A 90 13.73 -21.72 19.85
C PHE A 90 12.21 -21.83 19.96
N LEU A 91 11.48 -21.88 18.83
CA LEU A 91 10.02 -22.03 18.83
C LEU A 91 9.57 -23.33 19.50
N LEU A 92 10.30 -24.44 19.29
CA LEU A 92 10.00 -25.71 19.95
C LEU A 92 10.17 -25.61 21.47
N ARG A 93 11.29 -25.06 21.95
CA ARG A 93 11.50 -24.85 23.39
C ARG A 93 10.49 -23.91 24.03
N GLN A 94 9.96 -22.92 23.28
CA GLN A 94 8.89 -22.06 23.78
C GLN A 94 7.57 -22.82 23.97
N ARG A 95 7.29 -23.85 23.15
CA ARG A 95 6.07 -24.67 23.23
C ARG A 95 6.14 -25.72 24.33
N GLU A 96 7.31 -26.02 24.87
CA GLU A 96 7.48 -26.92 26.00
C GLU A 96 6.90 -26.31 27.28
N LYS A 97 6.26 -27.15 28.10
CA LYS A 97 5.70 -26.72 29.38
C LYS A 97 6.80 -26.17 30.30
N GLY A 98 6.50 -25.08 31.01
CA GLY A 98 7.46 -24.42 31.90
C GLY A 98 8.37 -23.39 31.23
N ARG A 99 8.21 -23.13 29.91
CA ARG A 99 8.89 -22.10 29.13
C ARG A 99 10.41 -21.98 29.42
N PRO A 100 11.20 -23.03 29.15
CA PRO A 100 12.65 -23.04 29.41
C PRO A 100 13.43 -22.04 28.53
N GLY A 101 12.86 -21.59 27.41
CA GLY A 101 13.50 -20.63 26.52
C GLY A 101 13.26 -19.17 26.92
N SER A 102 14.28 -18.33 26.83
CA SER A 102 14.15 -16.87 26.86
C SER A 102 14.60 -16.26 25.51
N ILE A 103 13.97 -15.16 25.09
CA ILE A 103 14.44 -14.40 23.92
C ILE A 103 15.75 -13.72 24.33
N GLY A 104 16.87 -14.16 23.76
CA GLY A 104 18.17 -13.54 23.94
C GLY A 104 18.32 -12.19 23.23
N VAL A 105 19.50 -11.57 23.37
CA VAL A 105 19.86 -10.31 22.69
C VAL A 105 19.77 -10.48 21.16
N ARG A 106 19.35 -9.42 20.44
CA ARG A 106 19.19 -9.42 18.97
C ARG A 106 20.40 -10.04 18.25
N ASP A 107 20.12 -10.98 17.35
CA ASP A 107 21.11 -11.50 16.42
C ASP A 107 21.48 -10.43 15.36
N LYS A 108 22.66 -9.84 15.52
CA LYS A 108 23.23 -8.84 14.61
C LYS A 108 23.46 -9.40 13.20
N VAL A 109 23.63 -10.72 13.05
CA VAL A 109 23.85 -11.35 11.75
C VAL A 109 22.55 -11.35 10.94
N THR A 110 21.45 -11.77 11.55
CA THR A 110 20.13 -11.73 10.93
C THR A 110 19.69 -10.31 10.58
N GLU A 111 19.97 -9.33 11.44
CA GLU A 111 19.69 -7.92 11.16
C GLU A 111 20.44 -7.40 9.92
N ARG A 112 21.74 -7.73 9.78
CA ARG A 112 22.53 -7.36 8.60
C ARG A 112 21.99 -8.00 7.32
N LYS A 113 21.60 -9.28 7.37
CA LYS A 113 21.01 -9.98 6.22
C LYS A 113 19.67 -9.38 5.81
N ALA A 114 18.79 -9.09 6.78
CA ALA A 114 17.50 -8.46 6.54
C ALA A 114 17.65 -7.06 5.92
N ARG A 115 18.60 -6.26 6.43
CA ARG A 115 18.93 -4.95 5.87
C ARG A 115 19.40 -5.04 4.42
N ALA A 116 20.35 -5.92 4.13
CA ALA A 116 20.84 -6.13 2.77
C ALA A 116 19.73 -6.60 1.82
N ALA A 117 18.83 -7.47 2.28
CA ALA A 117 17.67 -7.90 1.49
C ALA A 117 16.68 -6.75 1.23
N GLY A 118 16.45 -5.89 2.21
CA GLY A 118 15.62 -4.69 2.07
C GLY A 118 16.21 -3.70 1.07
N GLU A 119 17.53 -3.47 1.14
CA GLU A 119 18.25 -2.61 0.19
C GLU A 119 18.16 -3.16 -1.24
N ARG A 120 18.27 -4.48 -1.44
CA ARG A 120 18.07 -5.13 -2.75
C ARG A 120 16.66 -4.90 -3.29
N LYS A 121 15.62 -5.12 -2.47
CA LYS A 121 14.23 -4.89 -2.87
C LYS A 121 13.96 -3.42 -3.22
N GLN A 122 14.51 -2.49 -2.45
CA GLN A 122 14.39 -1.05 -2.75
C GLN A 122 15.13 -0.66 -4.02
N ALA A 123 16.32 -1.22 -4.26
CA ALA A 123 17.07 -1.00 -5.50
C ALA A 123 16.30 -1.52 -6.72
N GLU A 124 15.67 -2.68 -6.61
CA GLU A 124 14.84 -3.26 -7.67
C GLU A 124 13.58 -2.40 -7.93
N ALA A 125 12.88 -1.98 -6.88
CA ALA A 125 11.74 -1.07 -7.01
C ALA A 125 12.16 0.27 -7.66
N ARG A 126 13.34 0.80 -7.31
CA ARG A 126 13.89 2.01 -7.96
C ARG A 126 14.23 1.78 -9.43
N ARG A 127 14.73 0.61 -9.81
CA ARG A 127 14.99 0.26 -11.22
C ARG A 127 13.69 0.20 -12.02
N LEU A 128 12.66 -0.43 -11.46
CA LEU A 128 11.35 -0.50 -12.08
C LEU A 128 10.74 0.89 -12.24
N GLN A 129 10.82 1.73 -11.20
CA GLN A 129 10.32 3.11 -11.27
C GLN A 129 11.03 3.92 -12.35
N LYS A 130 12.36 3.84 -12.46
CA LYS A 130 13.11 4.51 -13.53
C LYS A 130 12.66 4.07 -14.93
N SER A 131 12.44 2.77 -15.12
CA SER A 131 11.94 2.24 -16.39
C SER A 131 10.55 2.78 -16.73
N VAL A 132 9.66 2.87 -15.74
CA VAL A 132 8.33 3.48 -15.89
C VAL A 132 8.43 4.97 -16.22
N ASP A 133 9.29 5.71 -15.54
CA ASP A 133 9.50 7.13 -15.78
C ASP A 133 10.08 7.39 -17.18
N GLU A 134 11.04 6.58 -17.64
CA GLU A 134 11.60 6.64 -18.99
C GLU A 134 10.54 6.35 -20.07
N MET A 135 9.68 5.35 -19.86
CA MET A 135 8.55 5.07 -20.77
C MET A 135 7.56 6.24 -20.81
N ASN A 136 7.25 6.85 -19.66
CA ASN A 136 6.35 8.00 -19.58
C ASN A 136 6.93 9.24 -20.29
N ILE A 137 8.23 9.51 -20.13
CA ILE A 137 8.91 10.62 -20.81
C ILE A 137 8.90 10.41 -22.33
N SER A 138 9.21 9.19 -22.80
CA SER A 138 9.15 8.85 -24.22
C SER A 138 7.75 9.07 -24.81
N ALA A 139 6.71 8.58 -24.13
CA ALA A 139 5.33 8.79 -24.55
C ALA A 139 4.99 10.29 -24.64
N CYS A 140 5.40 11.11 -23.67
CA CYS A 140 5.18 12.56 -23.67
C CYS A 140 5.87 13.29 -24.85
N LEU A 141 7.08 12.87 -25.21
CA LEU A 141 7.81 13.46 -26.34
C LEU A 141 7.14 13.17 -27.68
N THR A 142 6.57 11.96 -27.84
CA THR A 142 5.85 11.59 -29.06
C THR A 142 4.52 12.33 -29.22
N THR A 143 3.76 12.53 -28.15
CA THR A 143 2.50 13.29 -28.20
C THR A 143 2.73 14.78 -28.45
N THR A 144 3.75 15.37 -27.81
CA THR A 144 4.13 16.76 -28.00
C THR A 144 4.57 17.04 -29.44
N SER A 145 5.37 16.14 -30.03
CA SER A 145 5.80 16.26 -31.43
C SER A 145 4.61 16.13 -32.39
N ARG A 146 3.67 15.23 -32.11
CA ARG A 146 2.43 15.07 -32.89
C ARG A 146 1.54 16.32 -32.82
N GLN A 147 1.40 16.93 -31.64
CA GLN A 147 0.65 18.18 -31.46
C GLN A 147 1.27 19.37 -32.21
N LYS A 148 2.60 19.51 -32.19
CA LYS A 148 3.29 20.58 -32.94
C LYS A 148 3.06 20.45 -34.45
N GLN A 149 3.09 19.24 -34.99
CA GLN A 149 2.85 18.99 -36.40
C GLN A 149 1.40 19.24 -36.82
N ILE A 150 0.44 18.87 -35.97
CA ILE A 150 -0.98 19.20 -36.17
C ILE A 150 -1.17 20.72 -36.17
N HIS A 151 -0.62 21.43 -35.18
CA HIS A 151 -0.79 22.87 -35.08
C HIS A 151 -0.19 23.62 -36.28
N SER A 152 0.99 23.20 -36.75
CA SER A 152 1.60 23.74 -37.97
C SER A 152 0.70 23.52 -39.19
N SER A 153 0.09 22.34 -39.30
CA SER A 153 -0.79 21.99 -40.43
C SER A 153 -2.08 22.80 -40.41
N THR A 154 -2.66 23.03 -39.22
CA THR A 154 -3.85 23.88 -39.05
C THR A 154 -3.56 25.35 -39.39
N ILE A 155 -2.39 25.87 -38.98
CA ILE A 155 -1.97 27.25 -39.33
C ILE A 155 -1.84 27.39 -40.85
N SER A 156 -1.23 26.41 -41.53
CA SER A 156 -1.12 26.44 -42.99
C SER A 156 -2.48 26.43 -43.70
N LEU A 157 -3.46 25.66 -43.21
CA LEU A 157 -4.82 25.64 -43.75
C LEU A 157 -5.53 27.00 -43.59
N LEU A 158 -5.42 27.64 -42.43
CA LEU A 158 -6.00 28.97 -42.18
C LEU A 158 -5.37 30.06 -43.07
N ILE A 159 -4.07 29.97 -43.32
CA ILE A 159 -3.37 30.91 -44.23
C ILE A 159 -3.89 30.75 -45.66
N VAL A 160 -4.10 29.51 -46.12
CA VAL A 160 -4.69 29.26 -47.46
C VAL A 160 -6.11 29.81 -47.54
N GLU A 161 -6.93 29.60 -46.51
CA GLU A 161 -8.29 30.17 -46.45
C GLU A 161 -8.27 31.70 -46.48
N MET A 162 -7.41 32.35 -45.68
CA MET A 162 -7.25 33.81 -45.70
C MET A 162 -6.82 34.36 -47.06
N ASN A 163 -5.93 33.65 -47.77
CA ASN A 163 -5.49 34.04 -49.11
C ASN A 163 -6.61 33.86 -50.15
N CYS A 164 -7.43 32.81 -50.04
CA CYS A 164 -8.63 32.65 -50.87
C CYS A 164 -9.65 33.77 -50.66
N TRP A 165 -9.89 34.19 -49.42
CA TRP A 165 -10.76 35.34 -49.11
C TRP A 165 -10.21 36.66 -49.67
N ASN A 166 -8.90 36.89 -49.57
CA ASN A 166 -8.27 38.08 -50.15
C ASN A 166 -8.36 38.12 -51.68
N LEU A 167 -8.21 36.99 -52.36
CA LEU A 167 -8.37 36.90 -53.81
C LEU A 167 -9.83 37.14 -54.25
N LEU A 168 -10.80 36.63 -53.50
CA LEU A 168 -12.23 36.93 -53.69
C LEU A 168 -12.55 38.41 -53.47
N ALA A 169 -11.98 39.03 -52.43
CA ALA A 169 -12.14 40.46 -52.15
C ALA A 169 -11.50 41.35 -53.22
N CYS A 170 -10.36 40.95 -53.79
CA CYS A 170 -9.75 41.62 -54.94
C CYS A 170 -10.63 41.54 -56.19
N ASN A 171 -11.30 40.40 -56.44
CA ASN A 171 -12.21 40.26 -57.58
C ASN A 171 -13.50 41.09 -57.42
N LEU A 172 -13.97 41.31 -56.18
CA LEU A 172 -15.13 42.15 -55.91
C LEU A 172 -14.83 43.65 -56.12
N LYS A 173 -13.59 44.10 -55.88
CA LYS A 173 -13.16 45.50 -56.10
C LYS A 173 -12.91 45.84 -57.57
N SER A 174 -12.57 44.87 -58.41
CA SER A 174 -12.46 45.08 -59.86
C SER A 174 -13.81 45.24 -60.57
N SER A 175 -14.93 44.89 -59.92
CA SER A 175 -16.27 45.08 -60.50
C SER A 175 -16.94 46.42 -60.12
N SER A 176 -16.30 47.29 -59.32
CA SER A 176 -16.85 48.58 -58.89
C SER A 176 -16.10 49.80 -59.47
N HIS A 177 -15.24 49.61 -60.47
CA HIS A 177 -14.51 50.69 -61.16
C HIS A 177 -14.94 50.85 -62.64
N GLU A 178 -16.24 50.67 -62.91
CA GLU A 178 -16.96 51.22 -64.05
C GLU A 178 -18.30 51.76 -63.53
N MET A 179 -18.31 53.05 -63.21
CA MET A 179 -19.45 53.97 -63.08
C MET A 179 -19.12 54.97 -61.98
N ILE A 180 -18.56 56.12 -62.39
CA ILE A 180 -19.05 57.48 -62.11
C ILE A 180 -18.07 58.44 -62.83
N THR A 181 -18.40 58.74 -64.09
CA THR A 181 -18.12 60.06 -64.66
C THR A 181 -19.47 60.71 -64.96
N GLY A 182 -19.72 61.84 -64.32
CA GLY A 182 -20.74 62.81 -64.75
C GLY A 182 -22.06 62.73 -64.00
N SER A 183 -22.27 63.62 -63.02
CA SER A 183 -23.32 64.66 -63.12
C SER A 183 -23.26 65.63 -61.93
N SER A 184 -23.15 66.92 -62.28
CA SER A 184 -23.55 68.17 -61.60
C SER A 184 -24.68 67.96 -60.56
N TRP A 185 -24.76 68.65 -59.41
CA TRP A 185 -25.14 70.07 -59.27
C TRP A 185 -24.82 70.66 -57.87
N ASN A 186 -24.75 71.99 -57.87
CA ASN A 186 -24.39 72.95 -56.82
C ASN A 186 -25.24 72.98 -55.54
N CYS A 187 -24.57 73.54 -54.52
CA CYS A 187 -25.04 74.39 -53.41
C CYS A 187 -26.53 74.76 -53.34
N LEU A 188 -27.11 74.49 -52.16
CA LEU A 188 -27.79 75.46 -51.30
C LEU A 188 -27.50 75.11 -49.84
#